data_AF-A0A1J0GIA9-F1
#
_entry.id   AF-A0A1J0GIA9-F1
#
_cell.length_a   1.000
_cell.length_b   1.000
_cell.length_c   1.000
_cell.angle_alpha   90.00
_cell.angle_beta   90.00
_cell.angle_gamma   90.00
#
_symmetry.space_group_name_H-M   'P 1'
#
loop_
_entity.id
_entity.type
_entity.pdbx_description
1 polymer ?
#
loop_
_entity_poly.entity_id
_entity_poly.type
_entity_poly.pdbx_seq_one_letter_code
_entity_poly.pdbx_strand_id
1 'polypeptide(L)' 'MLNVEVKESLIREGIHGDAIKALDEKGKCLFDINSTRDVCFELIDGGVKFSCEQSILDDGLYLIKII' A
#
# COMPACT_ATOMS: atom_id res chain seq x y z
N MET A 1 2.42 -11.73 3.11
CA MET A 1 1.99 -12.00 1.73
C MET A 1 0.55 -11.56 1.59
N LEU A 2 0.30 -10.57 0.72
CA LEU A 2 -1.01 -10.09 0.35
C LEU A 2 -1.79 -11.19 -0.38
N ASN A 3 -3.07 -11.25 -0.07
CA ASN A 3 -4.10 -11.99 -0.78
C ASN A 3 -4.13 -11.59 -2.27
N VAL A 4 -4.40 -12.56 -3.15
CA VAL A 4 -4.42 -12.35 -4.61
C VAL A 4 -5.46 -11.29 -4.99
N GLU A 5 -6.63 -11.31 -4.36
CA GLU A 5 -7.71 -10.33 -4.58
C GLU A 5 -7.24 -8.89 -4.29
N VAL A 6 -6.50 -8.68 -3.20
CA VAL A 6 -5.94 -7.35 -2.86
C VAL A 6 -4.93 -6.91 -3.90
N LYS A 7 -4.08 -7.82 -4.39
CA LYS A 7 -3.11 -7.49 -5.46
C LYS A 7 -3.83 -7.07 -6.75
N GLU A 8 -4.89 -7.78 -7.14
CA GLU A 8 -5.68 -7.46 -8.33
C GLU A 8 -6.42 -6.13 -8.18
N SER A 9 -7.01 -5.86 -7.02
CA SER A 9 -7.63 -4.56 -6.76
C SER A 9 -6.64 -3.41 -6.82
N LEU A 10 -5.48 -3.54 -6.19
CA LEU A 10 -4.43 -2.50 -6.25
C LEU A 10 -3.99 -2.22 -7.70
N ILE A 11 -3.92 -3.24 -8.55
CA ILE A 11 -3.63 -3.06 -9.99
C ILE A 11 -4.78 -2.29 -10.67
N ARG A 12 -6.05 -2.59 -10.34
CA ARG A 12 -7.22 -1.88 -10.90
C ARG A 12 -7.25 -0.41 -10.50
N GLU A 13 -6.82 -0.09 -9.28
CA GLU A 13 -6.65 1.29 -8.78
C GLU A 13 -5.40 1.99 -9.37
N GLY A 14 -4.66 1.33 -10.26
CA GLY A 14 -3.52 1.92 -10.96
C GLY A 14 -2.23 1.93 -10.16
N ILE A 15 -2.15 1.20 -9.05
CA ILE A 15 -0.92 1.07 -8.26
C ILE A 15 0.10 0.26 -9.06
N HIS A 16 1.31 0.82 -9.18
CA HIS A 16 2.37 0.20 -9.96
C HIS A 16 2.77 -1.18 -9.39
N GLY A 17 2.96 -2.16 -10.26
CA GLY A 17 3.25 -3.54 -9.86
C GLY A 17 4.48 -3.69 -8.95
N ASP A 18 5.50 -2.86 -9.14
CA ASP A 18 6.69 -2.85 -8.27
C ASP A 18 6.38 -2.41 -6.84
N ALA A 19 5.44 -1.47 -6.65
CA ALA A 19 5.03 -1.03 -5.33
C ALA A 19 4.21 -2.11 -4.62
N ILE A 20 3.33 -2.79 -5.35
CA ILE A 20 2.58 -3.96 -4.85
C ILE A 20 3.54 -5.07 -4.46
N LYS A 21 4.54 -5.37 -5.30
CA LYS A 21 5.58 -6.37 -5.03
C LYS A 21 6.39 -6.00 -3.80
N ALA A 22 6.82 -4.74 -3.66
CA ALA A 22 7.54 -4.28 -2.47
C ALA A 22 6.68 -4.43 -1.20
N LEU A 23 5.40 -4.06 -1.26
CA LEU A 23 4.48 -4.21 -0.15
C LEU A 23 4.25 -5.69 0.22
N ASP A 24 4.13 -6.58 -0.77
CA ASP A 24 3.93 -8.02 -0.58
C ASP A 24 5.16 -8.74 -0.01
N GLU A 25 6.33 -8.47 -0.58
CA GLU A 25 7.58 -9.17 -0.26
C GLU A 25 8.29 -8.57 0.95
N LYS A 26 8.31 -7.23 1.06
CA LYS A 26 9.02 -6.51 2.13
C LYS A 26 8.09 -6.08 3.26
N GLY A 27 6.78 -6.24 3.09
CA GLY A 27 5.78 -5.82 4.06
C GLY A 27 5.65 -4.30 4.19
N LYS A 28 6.29 -3.50 3.34
CA LYS A 28 6.25 -2.03 3.39
C LYS A 28 6.58 -1.36 2.06
N CYS A 29 5.96 -0.22 1.80
CA CYS A 29 6.24 0.62 0.63
C CYS A 29 5.87 2.09 0.92
N LEU A 30 6.56 3.02 0.24
CA LEU A 30 6.21 4.45 0.27
C LEU A 30 5.27 4.77 -0.89
N PHE A 31 4.23 5.54 -0.61
CA PHE A 31 3.25 6.00 -1.59
C PHE A 31 3.08 7.51 -1.50
N ASP A 32 2.75 8.16 -2.61
CA ASP A 32 2.27 9.54 -2.59
C ASP A 32 0.87 9.61 -1.94
N ILE A 33 0.43 10.82 -1.58
CA ILE A 33 -0.84 11.03 -0.88
C ILE A 33 -2.07 10.47 -1.61
N ASN A 34 -2.12 10.51 -2.95
CA ASN A 34 -3.26 10.00 -3.70
C ASN A 34 -3.25 8.46 -3.66
N SER A 35 -2.11 7.87 -4.02
CA SER A 35 -1.91 6.41 -3.99
C SER A 35 -2.10 5.82 -2.58
N THR A 36 -1.68 6.54 -1.54
CA THR A 36 -1.80 6.12 -0.14
C THR A 36 -3.25 5.85 0.23
N ARG A 37 -4.17 6.72 -0.19
CA ARG A 37 -5.59 6.60 0.13
C ARG A 37 -6.16 5.31 -0.47
N ASP A 38 -5.92 5.09 -1.75
CA ASP A 38 -6.49 3.97 -2.49
C ASP A 38 -5.88 2.64 -1.99
N VAL A 39 -4.56 2.60 -1.73
CA VAL A 39 -3.91 1.44 -1.11
C VAL A 39 -4.49 1.13 0.27
N CYS A 40 -4.71 2.15 1.12
CA CYS A 40 -5.28 1.93 2.45
C CYS A 40 -6.69 1.33 2.37
N PHE A 41 -7.53 1.80 1.45
CA PHE A 41 -8.88 1.25 1.28
C PHE A 41 -8.86 -0.21 0.87
N GLU A 42 -8.05 -0.57 -0.14
CA GLU A 42 -7.96 -1.97 -0.59
C GLU A 42 -7.39 -2.90 0.49
N LEU A 43 -6.48 -2.41 1.33
CA LEU A 43 -5.98 -3.19 2.47
C LEU A 43 -7.06 -3.38 3.54
N ILE A 44 -7.87 -2.37 3.84
CA ILE A 44 -8.98 -2.46 4.81
C ILE A 44 -10.02 -3.46 4.30
N ASP A 45 -10.47 -3.31 3.04
CA ASP A 45 -11.47 -4.18 2.43
C ASP A 45 -10.98 -5.62 2.31
N GLY A 46 -9.68 -5.79 2.06
CA GLY A 46 -8.99 -7.09 2.06
C GLY A 46 -8.73 -7.68 3.44
N GLY A 47 -9.11 -7.00 4.53
CA GLY A 47 -8.90 -7.44 5.91
C GLY A 47 -7.43 -7.48 6.34
N VAL A 48 -6.55 -6.73 5.66
CA VAL A 48 -5.12 -6.67 5.94
C VAL A 48 -4.85 -5.66 7.06
N LYS A 49 -4.13 -6.07 8.10
CA LYS A 49 -3.68 -5.15 9.15
C LYS A 49 -2.42 -4.41 8.69
N PHE A 50 -2.40 -3.10 8.87
CA PHE A 50 -1.25 -2.26 8.51
C PHE A 50 -1.15 -1.04 9.42
N SER A 51 0.02 -0.39 9.41
CA SER A 51 0.21 1.00 9.83
C SER A 51 0.46 1.90 8.62
N CYS A 52 0.07 3.15 8.74
CA CYS A 52 0.32 4.20 7.77
C CYS A 52 0.86 5.42 8.50
N GLU A 53 2.06 5.87 8.13
CA GLU A 53 2.79 6.95 8.80
C GLU A 53 3.30 7.95 7.76
N GLN A 54 3.21 9.25 8.02
CA GLN A 54 3.79 10.26 7.14
C GLN A 54 5.32 10.13 7.15
N SER A 55 5.93 10.21 5.97
CA SER A 55 7.37 10.19 5.81
C SER A 55 8.01 11.43 6.44
N ILE A 56 9.18 11.24 7.07
CA ILE A 56 10.00 12.36 7.56
C ILE A 56 10.82 13.03 6.44
N LEU A 57 10.87 12.41 5.25
CA LEU A 57 11.68 12.86 4.13
C LEU A 57 10.93 13.85 3.23
N ASP A 58 9.61 13.71 3.14
CA ASP A 58 8.73 14.46 2.24
C ASP A 58 7.31 14.41 2.79
N ASP A 59 6.63 15.57 2.86
CA ASP A 59 5.29 15.70 3.43
C ASP A 59 4.18 15.10 2.53
N GLY A 60 4.47 14.85 1.26
CA GLY A 60 3.61 14.18 0.31
C GLY A 60 3.74 12.65 0.27
N LEU A 61 4.67 12.07 1.03
CA LEU A 61 4.89 10.62 1.05
C LEU A 61 4.44 9.98 2.37
N TYR A 62 3.85 8.80 2.27
CA TYR A 62 3.43 7.99 3.41
C TYR A 62 4.00 6.58 3.31
N LEU A 63 4.50 6.09 4.44
CA LEU A 63 4.95 4.70 4.59
C LEU A 63 3.79 3.84 5.04
N ILE A 64 3.40 2.90 4.18
CA ILE A 64 2.46 1.84 4.55
C ILE A 64 3.26 0.59 4.92
N LYS A 65 2.92 -0.04 6.05
CA LYS A 65 3.57 -1.26 6.56
C LYS A 65 2.54 -2.28 7.04
N ILE A 66 2.58 -3.50 6.52
CA ILE A 66 1.73 -4.63 6.93
C ILE A 66 2.17 -5.16 8.32
N ILE A 67 1.21 -5.55 9.16
CA ILE A 67 1.41 -6.04 10.55
C ILE A 67 0.88 -7.46 10.70
#